data_AF-A0A2I1XC70-F1
#
_entry.id   AF-A0A2I1XC70-F1
#
_cell.length_a   1.000
_cell.length_b   1.000
_cell.length_c   1.000
_cell.angle_alpha   90.00
_cell.angle_beta   90.00
_cell.angle_gamma   90.00
#
_symmetry.space_group_name_H-M   'P 1'
#
loop_
_entity.id
_entity.type
_entity.pdbx_description
1 polymer ?
#
loop_
_entity_poly.entity_id
_entity_poly.type
_entity_poly.pdbx_seq_one_letter_code
_entity_poly.pdbx_strand_id
1 'polypeptide(L)' 'MIFAILIGLLTAALLYFVMFKDWEEFVECVEFCCTPDIISALRGRYWDDVWAETKILLWLSISVIAGVSAYFWLE' A
#
# COMPACT_ATOMS: atom_id res chain seq x y z
N MET A 1 -11.71 9.29 -17.29
CA MET A 1 -10.88 9.93 -16.22
C MET A 1 -11.49 9.84 -14.82
N ILE A 2 -12.57 10.57 -14.47
CA ILE A 2 -13.10 10.60 -13.09
C ILE A 2 -13.48 9.21 -12.56
N PHE A 3 -14.13 8.38 -13.37
CA PHE A 3 -14.50 7.02 -12.99
C PHE A 3 -13.30 6.10 -12.71
N ALA A 4 -12.21 6.22 -13.47
CA ALA A 4 -11.00 5.43 -13.26
C ALA A 4 -10.29 5.82 -11.94
N ILE A 5 -10.26 7.12 -11.63
CA ILE A 5 -9.76 7.61 -10.34
C ILE A 5 -10.63 7.05 -9.20
N LEU A 6 -11.95 7.09 -9.36
CA LEU A 6 -12.90 6.61 -8.37
C LEU A 6 -12.73 5.11 -8.12
N ILE A 7 -12.53 4.31 -9.17
CA ILE A 7 -12.25 2.87 -9.07
C ILE A 7 -10.94 2.62 -8.34
N GLY A 8 -9.84 3.30 -8.72
CA GLY A 8 -8.55 3.15 -8.03
C GLY A 8 -8.62 3.50 -6.55
N LEU A 9 -9.35 4.57 -6.20
CA LEU A 9 -9.52 5.01 -4.81
C LEU A 9 -10.41 4.05 -4.01
N LEU A 10 -11.43 3.48 -4.63
CA LEU A 10 -12.29 2.47 -4.02
C LEU A 10 -11.52 1.15 -3.78
N THR A 11 -10.70 0.72 -4.74
CA THR A 11 -9.81 -0.44 -4.61
C THR A 11 -8.80 -0.24 -3.47
N ALA A 12 -8.19 0.95 -3.39
CA ALA A 12 -7.29 1.31 -2.30
C ALA A 12 -7.98 1.24 -0.93
N ALA A 13 -9.19 1.78 -0.81
CA ALA A 13 -9.96 1.74 0.43
C ALA A 13 -10.36 0.31 0.85
N LEU A 14 -10.75 -0.54 -0.11
CA LEU A 14 -11.08 -1.94 0.17
C LEU A 14 -9.84 -2.74 0.57
N LEU A 15 -8.73 -2.58 -0.14
CA LEU A 15 -7.47 -3.24 0.21
C LEU A 15 -6.94 -2.76 1.55
N TYR A 16 -7.15 -1.48 1.90
CA TYR A 16 -6.80 -0.97 3.21
C TYR A 16 -7.52 -1.76 4.31
N PHE A 17 -8.85 -1.92 4.19
CA PHE A 17 -9.66 -2.67 5.15
C PHE A 17 -9.30 -4.15 5.25
N VAL A 18 -8.78 -4.75 4.17
CA VAL A 18 -8.42 -6.18 4.13
C VAL A 18 -7.00 -6.41 4.64
N MET A 19 -6.06 -5.53 4.31
CA MET A 19 -4.63 -5.72 4.58
C MET A 19 -4.16 -5.09 5.89
N PHE A 20 -4.83 -4.04 6.36
CA PHE A 20 -4.48 -3.32 7.58
C PHE A 20 -5.61 -3.44 8.58
N LYS A 21 -5.25 -3.80 9.81
CA LYS A 21 -6.23 -3.96 10.88
C LYS A 21 -6.61 -2.61 11.49
N ASP A 22 -5.62 -1.73 11.63
CA ASP A 22 -5.75 -0.46 12.33
C ASP A 22 -5.01 0.65 11.55
N TRP A 23 -5.45 1.91 11.75
CA TRP A 23 -4.81 3.09 11.14
C TRP A 23 -3.35 3.23 11.57
N GLU A 24 -3.02 2.82 12.79
CA GLU A 24 -1.66 2.85 13.33
C GLU A 24 -0.72 1.94 12.54
N GLU A 25 -1.15 0.73 12.18
CA GLU A 25 -0.39 -0.23 11.36
C GLU A 25 -0.12 0.33 9.96
N PHE A 26 -1.08 1.06 9.39
CA PHE A 26 -0.89 1.71 8.10
C PHE A 26 0.10 2.87 8.17
N VAL A 27 -0.01 3.73 9.19
CA VAL A 27 0.90 4.86 9.37
C VAL A 27 2.33 4.38 9.62
N GLU A 28 2.52 3.35 10.45
CA GLU A 28 3.85 2.74 10.66
C GLU A 28 4.44 2.24 9.35
N CYS A 29 3.66 1.53 8.52
CA CYS A 29 4.15 1.07 7.24
C CYS A 29 4.50 2.25 6.30
N VAL A 30 3.69 3.31 6.27
CA VAL A 30 3.93 4.49 5.41
C VAL A 30 5.18 5.24 5.88
N GLU A 31 5.32 5.42 7.19
CA GLU A 31 6.47 6.06 7.82
C GLU A 31 7.76 5.27 7.53
N PHE A 32 7.70 3.94 7.58
CA PHE A 32 8.80 3.05 7.20
C PHE A 32 9.15 3.15 5.71
N CYS A 33 8.14 3.26 4.84
CA CYS A 33 8.35 3.43 3.40
C CYS A 33 8.98 4.80 3.06
N CYS A 34 8.66 5.85 3.82
CA CYS A 34 9.25 7.18 3.66
C CYS A 34 10.60 7.34 4.36
N THR A 35 10.83 6.62 5.46
CA THR A 35 12.05 6.65 6.25
C THR A 35 12.55 5.21 6.40
N PRO A 36 13.32 4.71 5.42
CA PRO A 36 13.90 3.38 5.53
C PRO A 36 14.92 3.38 6.67
N ASP A 37 14.52 2.92 7.85
CA ASP A 37 15.39 2.81 9.00
C ASP A 37 16.27 1.55 8.85
N ILE A 38 17.31 1.68 8.02
CA ILE A 38 18.29 0.63 7.69
C ILE A 38 18.95 0.05 8.97
N ILE A 39 18.90 0.79 10.09
CA ILE A 39 19.44 0.39 11.39
C ILE A 39 18.49 -0.58 12.12
N SER A 40 17.18 -0.53 11.87
CA SER A 40 16.16 -1.46 12.42
C SER A 40 16.31 -2.88 11.86
N ALA A 41 16.59 -3.00 10.56
CA ALA A 41 16.87 -4.26 9.88
C ALA A 41 18.02 -5.07 10.51
N LEU A 42 19.05 -4.41 11.02
CA LEU A 42 20.20 -5.02 11.69
C LEU A 42 19.92 -5.45 13.14
N ARG A 43 18.83 -4.98 13.75
CA ARG A 43 18.48 -5.23 15.16
C ARG A 43 17.68 -6.51 15.40
N GLY A 44 17.39 -7.28 14.35
CA GLY A 44 16.69 -8.57 14.41
C GLY A 44 15.17 -8.50 14.19
N ARG A 45 14.62 -7.33 13.85
CA ARG A 45 13.20 -7.14 13.45
C ARG A 45 12.98 -7.11 11.93
N TYR A 46 13.96 -7.60 11.18
CA TYR A 46 13.96 -7.63 9.72
C TYR A 46 12.69 -8.25 9.11
N TRP A 47 12.14 -9.29 9.74
CA TRP A 47 10.95 -9.97 9.22
C TRP A 47 9.67 -9.15 9.33
N ASP A 48 9.49 -8.40 10.42
CA ASP A 48 8.34 -7.52 10.59
C ASP A 48 8.44 -6.31 9.63
N ASP A 49 9.65 -5.77 9.49
CA ASP A 49 9.95 -4.63 8.61
C ASP A 49 9.72 -4.98 7.12
N VAL A 50 10.20 -6.14 6.65
CA VAL A 50 9.98 -6.62 5.27
C VAL A 50 8.50 -6.92 5.00
N TRP A 51 7.78 -7.42 6.00
CA TRP A 51 6.35 -7.71 5.87
C TRP A 51 5.52 -6.43 5.74
N ALA A 52 5.83 -5.40 6.53
CA ALA A 52 5.24 -4.08 6.45
C ALA A 52 5.50 -3.41 5.09
N GLU A 53 6.75 -3.44 4.61
CA GLU A 53 7.12 -2.90 3.30
C GLU A 53 6.40 -3.61 2.16
N THR A 54 6.36 -4.95 2.19
CA THR A 54 5.68 -5.77 1.18
C THR A 54 4.17 -5.50 1.14
N LYS A 55 3.53 -5.33 2.31
CA LYS A 55 2.10 -4.99 2.41
C LYS A 55 1.79 -3.67 1.72
N ILE A 56 2.57 -2.63 1.97
CA ILE A 56 2.36 -1.32 1.34
C ILE A 56 2.63 -1.37 -0.16
N LEU A 57 3.71 -2.03 -0.58
CA LEU A 57 4.01 -2.18 -1.99
C LEU A 57 2.88 -2.90 -2.74
N LEU A 58 2.34 -3.98 -2.18
CA LEU A 58 1.19 -4.69 -2.72
C LEU A 58 -0.06 -3.80 -2.76
N TRP A 59 -0.38 -3.13 -1.65
CA TRP A 59 -1.53 -2.24 -1.59
C TRP A 59 -1.46 -1.14 -2.65
N LEU A 60 -0.32 -0.48 -2.79
CA LEU A 60 -0.12 0.64 -3.70
C LEU A 60 -0.09 0.16 -5.16
N SER A 61 0.63 -0.92 -5.45
CA SER A 61 0.72 -1.48 -6.81
C SER A 61 -0.63 -1.97 -7.32
N ILE A 62 -1.41 -2.71 -6.52
CA ILE A 62 -2.74 -3.18 -6.92
C ILE A 62 -3.68 -1.99 -7.14
N SER A 63 -3.63 -0.97 -6.28
CA SER A 63 -4.46 0.23 -6.41
C SER A 63 -4.15 1.01 -7.70
N VAL A 64 -2.87 1.16 -8.03
CA VAL A 64 -2.42 1.82 -9.28
C VAL A 64 -2.80 0.98 -10.49
N ILE A 65 -2.56 -0.33 -10.47
CA ILE A 65 -2.92 -1.23 -11.57
C ILE A 65 -4.44 -1.19 -11.80
N ALA A 66 -5.26 -1.21 -10.75
CA ALA A 66 -6.71 -1.11 -10.86
C ALA A 66 -7.16 0.22 -11.49
N GLY A 67 -6.57 1.35 -11.08
CA GLY A 67 -6.86 2.65 -11.67
C GLY A 67 -6.43 2.75 -13.14
N VAL A 68 -5.24 2.26 -13.49
CA VAL A 68 -4.71 2.27 -14.87
C VAL A 68 -5.50 1.34 -15.78
N SER A 69 -5.80 0.12 -15.31
CA SER A 69 -6.61 -0.84 -16.08
C SER A 69 -8.03 -0.32 -16.30
N ALA A 70 -8.66 0.29 -15.29
CA ALA A 70 -9.94 0.97 -15.43
C ALA A 70 -9.88 2.13 -16.42
N TYR A 71 -8.78 2.90 -16.43
CA TYR A 71 -8.57 3.98 -17.39
C TYR A 71 -8.50 3.46 -18.82
N PHE A 72 -7.66 2.45 -19.09
CA PHE A 72 -7.56 1.81 -20.42
C PHE A 72 -8.85 1.14 -20.88
N TRP A 73 -9.70 0.66 -19.97
CA TRP A 73 -10.99 0.03 -20.32
C TRP A 73 -12.12 1.03 -20.58
N LEU A 74 -12.02 2.24 -20.02
CA LEU A 74 -13.04 3.30 -20.13
C LEU A 74 -12.70 4.34 -21.21
N GLU A 75 -11.52 4.25 -21.81
CA GLU A 75 -11.05 5.06 -22.95
C GLU A 75 -11.24 4.29 -24.27
#